data_AF-A0A2E7L505-F1
#
_entry.id   AF-A0A2E7L505-F1
#
_cell.length_a   1.000
_cell.length_b   1.000
_cell.length_c   1.000
_cell.angle_alpha   90.00
_cell.angle_beta   90.00
_cell.angle_gamma   90.00
#
_symmetry.space_group_name_H-M   'P 1'
#
loop_
_entity.id
_entity.type
_entity.pdbx_description
1 polymer ?
#
loop_
_entity_poly.entity_id
_entity_poly.type
_entity_poly.pdbx_seq_one_letter_code
_entity_poly.pdbx_strand_id
1 'polypeptide(L)'
;MQWKGQEAATYREVAKYPEAIALYSELLKLAVVHAPDWLWAIGTARQDAGQFPEAIDAYRQCDERFPENYQRMATCHRNLKQPKEALDLYQVLRGHPASAPWTQLQIGYTFEEMSSKELVIKAFQAVCKKFPKDGLASVVHAQLQNKYKISVTLGSAKDT
;
A
#
# COMPACT_ATOMS: atom_id res chain seq x y z
N MET A 1 -22.91 19.27 6.04
CA MET A 1 -21.69 18.62 6.54
C MET A 1 -20.73 18.23 5.40
N GLN A 2 -21.22 17.88 4.20
CA GLN A 2 -20.36 17.56 3.03
C GLN A 2 -19.40 18.69 2.62
N TRP A 3 -19.80 19.96 2.69
CA TRP A 3 -18.94 21.09 2.30
C TRP A 3 -17.67 21.23 3.16
N LYS A 4 -17.75 20.99 4.47
CA LYS A 4 -16.58 21.00 5.37
C LYS A 4 -15.62 19.84 5.06
N GLY A 5 -16.15 18.69 4.65
CA GLY A 5 -15.33 17.55 4.23
C GLY A 5 -14.57 17.83 2.92
N GLN A 6 -15.21 18.54 1.99
CA GLN A 6 -14.57 19.02 0.77
C GLN A 6 -13.52 20.10 1.07
N GLU A 7 -13.81 21.04 1.96
CA GLU A 7 -12.86 22.06 2.41
C GLU A 7 -11.61 21.41 3.03
N ALA A 8 -11.78 20.41 3.89
CA ALA A 8 -10.68 19.64 4.47
C ALA A 8 -9.86 18.91 3.38
N ALA A 9 -10.52 18.40 2.33
CA ALA A 9 -9.83 17.78 1.21
C ALA A 9 -9.00 18.80 0.42
N THR A 10 -9.54 20.00 0.19
CA THR A 10 -8.80 21.10 -0.45
C THR A 10 -7.59 21.50 0.38
N TYR A 11 -7.70 21.59 1.71
CA TYR A 11 -6.54 21.85 2.56
C TYR A 11 -5.45 20.79 2.40
N ARG A 12 -5.81 19.51 2.33
CA ARG A 12 -4.84 18.42 2.07
C ARG A 12 -4.18 18.59 0.70
N GLU A 13 -4.94 18.92 -0.34
CA GLU A 13 -4.42 19.11 -1.70
C GLU A 13 -3.39 20.24 -1.80
N VAL A 14 -3.56 21.31 -1.01
CA VAL A 14 -2.58 22.40 -0.91
C VAL A 14 -1.53 22.19 0.19
N ALA A 15 -1.35 20.94 0.65
CA ALA A 15 -0.38 20.53 1.68
C ALA A 15 -0.56 21.21 3.06
N LYS A 16 -1.74 21.76 3.34
CA LYS A 16 -2.14 22.26 4.66
C LYS A 16 -2.70 21.12 5.52
N TYR A 17 -1.84 20.16 5.81
CA TYR A 17 -2.22 18.94 6.50
C TYR A 17 -2.75 19.16 7.93
N PRO A 18 -2.16 20.05 8.77
CA PRO A 18 -2.69 20.30 10.10
C PRO A 18 -4.13 20.83 10.08
N GLU A 19 -4.43 21.78 9.18
CA GLU A 19 -5.76 22.34 9.01
C GLU A 19 -6.76 21.30 8.50
N ALA A 20 -6.35 20.47 7.53
CA ALA A 20 -7.16 19.35 7.05
C ALA A 20 -7.50 18.36 8.18
N ILE A 21 -6.51 17.95 8.96
CA ILE A 21 -6.69 17.00 10.07
C ILE A 21 -7.59 17.58 11.16
N ALA A 22 -7.41 18.86 11.51
CA ALA A 22 -8.26 19.54 12.49
C ALA A 22 -9.72 19.54 12.04
N LEU A 23 -9.98 19.91 10.79
CA LEU A 23 -11.34 19.96 10.25
C LEU A 23 -11.98 18.58 10.13
N TYR A 24 -11.24 17.56 9.69
CA TYR A 24 -11.74 16.17 9.73
C TYR A 24 -12.01 15.67 11.15
N SER A 25 -11.20 16.06 12.12
CA SER A 25 -11.39 15.67 13.53
C SER A 25 -12.64 16.33 14.13
N GLU A 26 -12.96 17.56 13.74
CA GLU A 26 -14.24 18.18 14.09
C GLU A 26 -15.41 17.43 13.45
N LEU A 27 -15.32 17.08 12.17
CA LEU A 27 -16.36 16.33 11.47
C LEU A 27 -16.62 14.96 12.09
N LEU A 28 -15.55 14.27 12.50
CA LEU A 28 -15.60 13.00 13.19
C LEU A 28 -16.38 13.08 14.51
N LYS A 29 -16.24 14.18 15.26
CA LYS A 29 -16.98 14.40 16.52
C LYS A 29 -18.46 14.70 16.29
N LEU A 30 -18.80 15.31 15.15
CA LEU A 30 -20.16 15.78 14.85
C LEU A 30 -21.02 14.73 14.14
N ALA A 31 -20.42 13.83 13.37
CA ALA A 31 -21.13 12.88 12.52
C ALA A 31 -20.58 11.46 12.65
N VAL A 32 -21.14 10.69 13.58
CA VAL A 32 -20.76 9.29 13.83
C VAL A 32 -21.00 8.39 12.60
N VAL A 33 -22.02 8.69 11.79
CA VAL A 33 -22.37 7.89 10.60
C VAL A 33 -21.27 7.92 9.53
N HIS A 34 -20.51 9.01 9.42
CA HIS A 34 -19.40 9.15 8.47
C HIS A 34 -18.03 8.98 9.15
N ALA A 35 -18.01 8.50 10.38
CA ALA A 35 -16.78 8.35 11.14
C ALA A 35 -15.69 7.55 10.40
N PRO A 36 -15.99 6.44 9.71
CA PRO A 36 -14.96 5.70 8.98
C PRO A 36 -14.35 6.49 7.81
N ASP A 37 -15.14 7.30 7.11
CA ASP A 37 -14.66 8.16 6.00
C ASP A 37 -13.74 9.26 6.52
N TRP A 38 -14.10 9.89 7.64
CA TRP A 38 -13.28 10.93 8.25
C TRP A 38 -12.00 10.36 8.86
N LEU A 39 -12.06 9.19 9.51
CA LEU A 39 -10.88 8.48 9.98
C LEU A 39 -9.92 8.13 8.84
N TRP A 40 -10.45 7.64 7.73
CA TRP A 40 -9.67 7.36 6.52
C TRP A 40 -9.00 8.62 5.96
N ALA A 41 -9.73 9.73 5.91
CA ALA A 41 -9.22 11.01 5.42
C ALA A 41 -8.12 11.58 6.34
N ILE A 42 -8.29 11.44 7.66
CA ILE A 42 -7.25 11.79 8.66
C ILE A 42 -6.00 10.94 8.45
N GLY A 43 -6.14 9.62 8.31
CA GLY A 43 -5.00 8.72 8.06
C GLY A 43 -4.25 9.11 6.79
N THR A 44 -4.98 9.45 5.74
CA THR A 44 -4.41 9.90 4.45
C THR A 44 -3.68 11.23 4.58
N ALA A 45 -4.29 12.23 5.23
CA ALA A 45 -3.63 13.51 5.46
C ALA A 45 -2.37 13.38 6.33
N ARG A 46 -2.39 12.49 7.35
CA ARG A 46 -1.22 12.18 8.18
C ARG A 46 -0.12 11.48 7.38
N GLN A 47 -0.49 10.52 6.53
CA GLN A 47 0.46 9.84 5.64
C GLN A 47 1.15 10.85 4.72
N ASP A 48 0.38 11.75 4.09
CA ASP A 48 0.90 12.78 3.20
C ASP A 48 1.80 13.80 3.94
N ALA A 49 1.49 14.06 5.22
CA ALA A 49 2.33 14.87 6.11
C ALA A 49 3.61 14.16 6.60
N GLY A 50 3.82 12.89 6.27
CA GLY A 50 4.92 12.07 6.78
C GLY A 50 4.75 11.59 8.23
N GLN A 51 3.57 11.80 8.82
CA GLN A 51 3.19 11.33 10.16
C GLN A 51 2.74 9.86 10.09
N PHE A 52 3.66 8.99 9.69
CA PHE A 52 3.37 7.59 9.40
C PHE A 52 2.84 6.78 10.60
N PRO A 53 3.36 6.93 11.84
CA PRO A 53 2.81 6.21 13.00
C PRO A 53 1.33 6.53 13.24
N GLU A 54 0.99 7.82 13.23
CA GLU A 54 -0.36 8.31 13.45
C GLU A 54 -1.31 7.99 12.30
N ALA A 55 -0.78 7.84 11.08
CA ALA A 55 -1.51 7.34 9.92
C ALA A 55 -1.84 5.84 10.08
N ILE A 56 -0.88 5.03 10.53
CA ILE A 56 -1.07 3.59 10.80
C ILE A 56 -2.19 3.39 11.81
N ASP A 57 -2.21 4.15 12.91
CA ASP A 57 -3.26 4.04 13.93
C ASP A 57 -4.65 4.42 13.39
N ALA A 58 -4.73 5.40 12.48
CA ALA A 58 -5.98 5.75 11.82
C ALA A 58 -6.45 4.62 10.88
N TYR A 59 -5.55 4.09 10.04
CA TYR A 59 -5.89 3.01 9.10
C TYR A 59 -6.24 1.69 9.80
N ARG A 60 -5.63 1.39 10.94
CA ARG A 60 -5.97 0.22 11.77
C ARG A 60 -7.41 0.25 12.26
N GLN A 61 -8.01 1.44 12.42
CA GLN A 61 -9.41 1.58 12.82
C GLN A 61 -10.39 1.45 11.65
N CYS A 62 -9.91 1.33 10.41
CA CYS A 62 -10.72 1.26 9.20
C CYS A 62 -10.79 -0.17 8.63
N ASP A 63 -11.13 -1.18 9.45
CA ASP A 63 -11.13 -2.59 9.04
C ASP A 63 -12.09 -2.91 7.88
N GLU A 64 -13.20 -2.19 7.78
CA GLU A 64 -14.16 -2.32 6.67
C GLU A 64 -13.59 -1.96 5.29
N ARG A 65 -12.43 -1.29 5.27
CA ARG A 65 -11.72 -0.90 4.04
C ARG A 65 -10.66 -1.92 3.62
N PHE A 66 -10.71 -3.14 4.16
CA PHE A 66 -9.85 -4.24 3.70
C PHE A 66 -10.08 -4.51 2.20
N PRO A 67 -9.01 -4.67 1.39
CA PRO A 67 -7.60 -4.75 1.75
C PRO A 67 -6.85 -3.39 1.78
N GLU A 68 -7.47 -2.28 1.38
CA GLU A 68 -6.77 -1.01 1.15
C GLU A 68 -6.11 -0.45 2.42
N ASN A 69 -6.77 -0.55 3.58
CA ASN A 69 -6.19 -0.12 4.85
C ASN A 69 -4.85 -0.83 5.17
N TYR A 70 -4.77 -2.15 4.96
CA TYR A 70 -3.54 -2.92 5.14
C TYR A 70 -2.46 -2.50 4.13
N GLN A 71 -2.83 -2.17 2.90
CA GLN A 71 -1.89 -1.67 1.89
C GLN A 71 -1.28 -0.32 2.30
N ARG A 72 -2.11 0.60 2.82
CA ARG A 72 -1.67 1.91 3.33
C ARG A 72 -0.76 1.75 4.55
N MET A 73 -1.14 0.91 5.51
CA MET A 73 -0.32 0.61 6.69
C MET A 73 1.04 0.02 6.30
N ALA A 74 1.08 -0.96 5.38
CA ALA A 74 2.33 -1.56 4.93
C ALA A 74 3.23 -0.53 4.23
N THR A 75 2.64 0.38 3.45
CA THR A 75 3.36 1.49 2.83
C THR A 75 3.94 2.44 3.89
N CYS A 76 3.18 2.76 4.93
CA CYS A 76 3.66 3.59 6.04
C CYS A 76 4.84 2.93 6.77
N HIS A 77 4.76 1.63 7.08
CA HIS A 77 5.87 0.89 7.70
C HIS A 77 7.14 0.88 6.83
N ARG A 78 7.02 0.74 5.51
CA ARG A 78 8.18 0.85 4.61
C ARG A 78 8.82 2.23 4.63
N ASN A 79 8.01 3.29 4.67
CA ASN A 79 8.52 4.66 4.80
C ASN A 79 9.24 4.87 6.14
N LEU A 80 8.76 4.23 7.22
CA LEU A 80 9.41 4.18 8.53
C LEU A 80 10.67 3.30 8.58
N LYS A 81 11.09 2.69 7.47
CA LYS A 81 12.20 1.71 7.44
C LYS A 81 11.97 0.53 8.38
N GLN A 82 10.71 0.11 8.49
CA GLN A 82 10.22 -1.03 9.27
C GLN A 82 9.76 -2.15 8.30
N PRO A 83 10.69 -2.82 7.59
CA PRO A 83 10.33 -3.78 6.56
C PRO A 83 9.71 -5.05 7.12
N LYS A 84 9.98 -5.43 8.38
CA LYS A 84 9.43 -6.65 8.98
C LYS A 84 7.93 -6.51 9.20
N GLU A 85 7.52 -5.38 9.77
CA GLU A 85 6.14 -5.02 10.03
C GLU A 85 5.34 -4.88 8.73
N ALA A 86 5.97 -4.31 7.69
CA ALA A 86 5.37 -4.28 6.35
C ALA A 86 5.18 -5.70 5.77
N LEU A 87 6.16 -6.59 5.93
CA LEU A 87 6.06 -7.98 5.47
C LEU A 87 4.94 -8.75 6.18
N ASP A 88 4.73 -8.54 7.48
CA ASP A 88 3.64 -9.19 8.22
C ASP A 88 2.28 -8.80 7.66
N LEU A 89 2.07 -7.50 7.37
CA LEU A 89 0.85 -7.01 6.72
C LEU A 89 0.70 -7.59 5.29
N TYR A 90 1.79 -7.70 4.54
CA TYR A 90 1.76 -8.33 3.22
C TYR A 90 1.44 -9.83 3.29
N GLN A 91 1.78 -10.54 4.37
CA GLN A 91 1.34 -11.95 4.50
C GLN A 91 -0.17 -12.06 4.65
N VAL A 92 -0.81 -11.15 5.38
CA VAL A 92 -2.27 -11.09 5.47
C VAL A 92 -2.88 -10.81 4.10
N LEU A 93 -2.36 -9.79 3.40
CA LEU A 93 -2.83 -9.40 2.06
C LEU A 93 -2.63 -10.47 0.98
N ARG A 94 -1.63 -11.34 1.13
CA ARG A 94 -1.36 -12.45 0.21
C ARG A 94 -2.50 -13.48 0.21
N GLY A 95 -3.23 -13.62 1.33
CA GLY A 95 -4.40 -14.48 1.42
C GLY A 95 -5.60 -13.97 0.61
N HIS A 96 -5.60 -12.69 0.23
CA HIS A 96 -6.69 -12.06 -0.51
C HIS A 96 -6.38 -12.04 -2.02
N PRO A 97 -7.13 -12.79 -2.87
CA PRO A 97 -6.76 -13.02 -4.27
C PRO A 97 -6.60 -11.76 -5.11
N ALA A 98 -7.46 -10.75 -4.93
CA ALA A 98 -7.44 -9.53 -5.72
C ALA A 98 -6.21 -8.65 -5.41
N SER A 99 -5.65 -8.74 -4.20
CA SER A 99 -4.43 -8.02 -3.81
C SER A 99 -3.17 -8.85 -3.98
N ALA A 100 -3.28 -10.16 -4.24
CA ALA A 100 -2.15 -11.07 -4.23
C ALA A 100 -1.04 -10.73 -5.25
N PRO A 101 -1.32 -10.33 -6.52
CA PRO A 101 -0.29 -9.91 -7.47
C PRO A 101 0.48 -8.67 -7.00
N TRP A 102 -0.24 -7.62 -6.62
CA TRP A 102 0.35 -6.38 -6.09
C TRP A 102 1.17 -6.64 -4.81
N THR A 103 0.64 -7.45 -3.90
CA THR A 103 1.27 -7.79 -2.63
C THR A 103 2.61 -8.50 -2.83
N GLN A 104 2.68 -9.45 -3.76
CA GLN A 104 3.94 -10.15 -4.04
C GLN A 104 5.01 -9.23 -4.67
N LEU A 105 4.59 -8.29 -5.51
CA LEU A 105 5.49 -7.25 -6.01
C LEU A 105 6.04 -6.39 -4.86
N GLN A 106 5.16 -5.93 -3.95
CA GLN A 106 5.58 -5.10 -2.81
C GLN A 106 6.49 -5.85 -1.82
N ILE A 107 6.26 -7.15 -1.60
CA ILE A 107 7.17 -8.01 -0.83
C ILE A 107 8.57 -7.99 -1.46
N GLY A 108 8.65 -8.13 -2.79
CA GLY A 108 9.93 -8.04 -3.50
C GLY A 108 10.64 -6.70 -3.28
N TYR A 109 9.92 -5.58 -3.41
CA TYR A 109 10.47 -4.25 -3.10
C TYR A 109 10.92 -4.09 -1.65
N THR A 110 10.19 -4.68 -0.72
CA THR A 110 10.56 -4.65 0.70
C THR A 110 11.87 -5.42 0.94
N PHE A 111 12.06 -6.56 0.27
CA PHE A 111 13.34 -7.27 0.32
C PHE A 111 14.48 -6.50 -0.35
N GLU A 112 14.20 -5.67 -1.37
CA GLU A 112 15.21 -4.79 -1.97
C GLU A 112 15.69 -3.74 -0.97
N GLU A 113 14.76 -3.16 -0.21
CA GLU A 113 15.07 -2.21 0.88
C GLU A 113 15.91 -2.87 1.99
N MET A 114 15.69 -4.17 2.24
CA MET A 114 16.49 -4.99 3.16
C MET A 114 17.83 -5.47 2.56
N SER A 115 18.19 -5.07 1.34
CA SER A 115 19.40 -5.53 0.62
C SER A 115 19.51 -7.05 0.44
N SER A 116 18.41 -7.78 0.55
CA SER A 116 18.37 -9.25 0.46
C SER A 116 18.14 -9.72 -0.98
N LYS A 117 19.15 -9.56 -1.85
CA LYS A 117 19.04 -9.83 -3.30
C LYS A 117 18.44 -11.21 -3.63
N GLU A 118 18.83 -12.25 -2.91
CA GLU A 118 18.31 -13.62 -3.13
C GLU A 118 16.80 -13.71 -2.89
N LEU A 119 16.31 -13.09 -1.82
CA LEU A 119 14.89 -13.07 -1.48
C LEU A 119 14.07 -12.23 -2.46
N VAL A 120 14.65 -11.14 -2.97
CA VAL A 120 14.04 -10.33 -4.03
C VAL A 120 13.80 -11.18 -5.29
N ILE A 121 14.85 -11.85 -5.77
CA ILE A 121 14.77 -12.66 -6.99
C ILE A 121 13.71 -13.76 -6.82
N LYS A 122 13.71 -14.44 -5.67
CA LYS A 122 12.72 -15.48 -5.37
C LYS A 122 11.29 -14.93 -5.33
N ALA A 123 11.08 -13.76 -4.73
CA ALA A 123 9.77 -13.12 -4.66
C ALA A 123 9.28 -12.71 -6.06
N PHE A 124 10.15 -12.10 -6.86
CA PHE A 124 9.85 -11.68 -8.23
C PHE A 124 9.59 -12.85 -9.18
N GLN A 125 10.39 -13.92 -9.10
CA GLN A 125 10.13 -15.15 -9.85
C GLN A 125 8.78 -15.77 -9.48
N ALA A 126 8.38 -15.70 -8.20
CA ALA A 126 7.08 -16.19 -7.76
C ALA A 126 5.92 -15.39 -8.39
N VAL A 127 6.06 -14.07 -8.56
CA VAL A 127 5.08 -13.23 -9.27
C VAL A 127 4.92 -13.70 -10.72
N CYS A 128 6.04 -13.79 -11.45
CA CYS A 128 6.04 -14.24 -12.85
C CYS A 128 5.44 -15.64 -13.03
N LYS A 129 5.69 -16.55 -12.08
CA LYS A 129 5.18 -17.94 -12.14
C LYS A 129 3.70 -18.04 -11.75
N LYS A 130 3.25 -17.30 -10.73
CA LYS A 130 1.88 -17.39 -10.22
C LYS A 130 0.89 -16.53 -11.00
N PHE A 131 1.34 -15.41 -11.55
CA PHE A 131 0.50 -14.44 -12.24
C PHE A 131 1.03 -14.11 -13.64
N PRO A 132 1.27 -15.11 -14.52
CA PRO A 132 1.95 -14.90 -15.81
C PRO A 132 1.18 -14.00 -16.79
N LYS A 133 -0.14 -13.85 -16.60
CA LYS A 133 -1.01 -13.01 -17.45
C LYS A 133 -1.29 -11.62 -16.86
N ASP A 134 -0.80 -11.34 -15.66
CA ASP A 134 -0.98 -10.05 -15.00
C ASP A 134 0.06 -9.04 -15.55
N GLY A 135 -0.36 -7.79 -15.80
CA GLY A 135 0.55 -6.74 -16.26
C GLY A 135 1.74 -6.51 -15.32
N LEU A 136 1.58 -6.85 -14.03
CA LEU A 136 2.66 -6.80 -13.04
C LEU A 136 3.77 -7.82 -13.32
N ALA A 137 3.48 -8.97 -13.95
CA ALA A 137 4.52 -9.94 -14.31
C ALA A 137 5.51 -9.38 -15.33
N SER A 138 5.04 -8.55 -16.26
CA SER A 138 5.91 -7.83 -17.21
C SER A 138 6.79 -6.79 -16.51
N VAL A 139 6.24 -6.06 -15.54
CA VAL A 139 7.00 -5.11 -14.71
C VAL A 139 8.10 -5.82 -13.93
N VAL A 140 7.76 -6.93 -13.29
CA VAL A 140 8.72 -7.74 -12.52
C VAL A 140 9.79 -8.36 -13.42
N HIS A 141 9.40 -8.86 -14.60
CA HIS A 141 10.35 -9.40 -15.58
C HIS A 141 11.35 -8.33 -16.02
N ALA A 142 10.89 -7.12 -16.34
CA ALA A 142 11.75 -6.00 -16.70
C ALA A 142 12.72 -5.63 -15.55
N GLN A 143 12.27 -5.68 -14.30
CA GLN A 143 13.15 -5.42 -13.15
C GLN A 143 14.19 -6.50 -12.94
N LEU A 144 13.82 -7.79 -13.05
CA LEU A 144 14.77 -8.91 -12.99
C LEU A 144 15.83 -8.80 -14.10
N GLN A 145 15.42 -8.47 -15.32
CA GLN A 145 16.33 -8.33 -16.45
C GLN A 145 17.23 -7.09 -16.32
N ASN A 146 16.67 -5.92 -16.01
CA ASN A 146 17.44 -4.67 -16.01
C ASN A 146 18.40 -4.58 -14.83
N LYS A 147 17.91 -4.90 -13.62
CA LYS A 147 18.63 -4.71 -12.36
C LYS A 147 19.48 -5.91 -11.96
N TYR A 148 18.97 -7.12 -12.18
CA TYR A 148 19.63 -8.37 -11.77
C TYR A 148 20.27 -9.14 -12.91
N LYS A 149 20.08 -8.72 -14.18
CA LYS A 149 20.55 -9.42 -15.39
C LYS A 149 20.03 -10.85 -15.47
N ILE A 150 18.85 -11.11 -14.91
CA ILE A 150 18.18 -12.42 -14.91
C ILE A 150 17.03 -12.37 -15.92
N SER A 151 17.09 -13.22 -16.94
CA SER A 151 15.95 -13.47 -17.82
C SER A 151 15.08 -14.58 -17.22
N VAL A 152 13.81 -14.30 -16.98
CA VAL A 152 12.83 -15.30 -16.58
C VAL A 152 11.97 -15.62 -17.79
N THR A 153 12.11 -16.80 -18.39
CA THR A 153 11.18 -17.26 -19.41
C THR A 153 9.79 -17.40 -18.79
N LEU A 154 8.95 -16.38 -19.00
CA LEU A 154 7.51 -16.50 -18.79
C LEU A 154 7.08 -17.59 -19.76
N GLY A 155 6.80 -18.78 -19.21
CA GLY A 155 6.51 -19.97 -19.99
C GLY A 155 5.53 -19.61 -21.09
N SER A 156 5.93 -19.92 -22.33
CA SER A 156 5.13 -19.71 -23.52
C SER A 156 3.69 -20.05 -23.21
N ALA A 157 2.80 -19.07 -23.41
CA ALA A 157 1.40 -19.37 -23.63
C ALA A 157 1.40 -20.35 -24.80
N LYS A 158 1.22 -21.64 -24.50
CA LYS A 158 0.73 -22.57 -25.50
C LYS A 158 -0.69 -22.10 -25.77
N ASP A 159 -0.83 -21.40 -26.89
CA ASP A 159 -2.10 -21.32 -27.60
C ASP A 159 -2.56 -22.75 -27.85
N THR A 160 -3.61 -23.17 -27.15
CA THR A 160 -4.45 -24.32 -27.48
C THR A 160 -5.88 -23.98 -27.15
#